data_AF-A0A538S940-F1
#
_entry.id   AF-A0A538S940-F1
#
_cell.length_a   1.000
_cell.length_b   1.000
_cell.length_c   1.000
_cell.angle_alpha   90.00
_cell.angle_beta   90.00
_cell.angle_gamma   90.00
#
_symmetry.space_group_name_H-M   'P 1'
#
loop_
_entity.id
_entity.type
_entity.pdbx_description
1 polymer ?
#
loop_
_entity_poly.entity_id
_entity_poly.type
_entity_poly.pdbx_seq_one_letter_code
_entity_poly.pdbx_strand_id
1 'polypeptide(L)'
;MRPAVPLTAALLAVLLVAGCSSTHPSGGKELMRDAIDVPTHFLVLTPRGTAVEPVPGSCKNPLIDPRDQTKIVLVRSSEDRGYYRVPPGRYGVGGGELLLVECGTGRVMGIVKR
;
A
#
# COMPACT_ATOMS: atom_id res chain seq x y z
N MET A 1 -76.61 -0.01 -5.42
CA MET A 1 -75.49 0.31 -6.34
C MET A 1 -74.27 -0.46 -5.85
N ARG A 2 -73.86 -1.52 -6.55
CA ARG A 2 -72.70 -2.35 -6.19
C ARG A 2 -71.51 -1.89 -7.04
N PRO A 3 -70.34 -1.57 -6.46
CA PRO A 3 -69.19 -1.22 -7.26
C PRO A 3 -68.58 -2.49 -7.87
N ALA A 4 -68.45 -2.49 -9.18
CA ALA A 4 -67.65 -3.44 -9.92
C ALA A 4 -66.17 -3.07 -9.77
N VAL A 5 -65.37 -4.02 -9.30
CA VAL A 5 -63.91 -3.94 -9.30
C VAL A 5 -63.42 -4.54 -10.62
N PRO A 6 -62.64 -3.82 -11.44
CA PRO A 6 -61.77 -4.44 -12.43
C PRO A 6 -60.34 -4.46 -11.90
N LEU A 7 -59.88 -5.69 -11.75
CA LEU A 7 -58.52 -6.13 -11.49
C LEU A 7 -57.71 -6.02 -12.80
N THR A 8 -56.94 -4.95 -12.98
CA THR A 8 -55.86 -4.86 -13.99
C THR A 8 -54.68 -4.17 -13.34
N ALA A 9 -53.78 -4.93 -12.74
CA ALA A 9 -52.59 -5.47 -13.38
C ALA A 9 -51.51 -4.39 -13.63
N ALA A 10 -50.64 -4.32 -12.64
CA ALA A 10 -49.18 -4.27 -12.80
C ALA A 10 -48.51 -2.94 -13.21
N LEU A 11 -47.35 -2.75 -12.59
CA LEU A 11 -46.27 -1.83 -12.92
C LEU A 11 -46.52 -0.33 -12.71
N LEU A 12 -46.28 0.14 -11.48
CA LEU A 12 -45.43 1.32 -11.32
C LEU A 12 -44.52 1.09 -10.10
N ALA A 13 -43.57 0.18 -10.34
CA ALA A 13 -42.42 -0.03 -9.50
C ALA A 13 -41.47 1.17 -9.59
N VAL A 14 -41.13 1.71 -8.43
CA VAL A 14 -39.77 2.10 -8.03
C VAL A 14 -38.97 2.92 -9.05
N LEU A 15 -39.01 4.25 -8.90
CA LEU A 15 -37.98 5.14 -9.44
C LEU A 15 -37.45 6.06 -8.32
N LEU A 16 -36.88 5.44 -7.29
CA LEU A 16 -35.94 6.09 -6.38
C LEU A 16 -34.52 5.84 -6.91
N VAL A 17 -34.10 6.62 -7.91
CA VAL A 17 -32.69 6.65 -8.32
C VAL A 17 -32.03 7.85 -7.66
N ALA A 18 -31.83 7.76 -6.34
CA ALA A 18 -30.87 8.60 -5.64
C ALA A 18 -29.47 8.07 -5.99
N GLY A 19 -28.93 8.54 -7.12
CA GLY A 19 -27.55 8.27 -7.52
C GLY A 19 -26.60 9.05 -6.63
N CYS A 20 -26.20 8.47 -5.49
CA CYS A 20 -24.97 8.91 -4.83
C CYS A 20 -23.80 8.49 -5.71
N SER A 21 -23.34 9.42 -6.57
CA SER A 21 -22.03 9.30 -7.19
C SER A 21 -20.97 9.44 -6.08
N SER A 22 -20.66 8.34 -5.43
CA SER A 22 -19.40 8.19 -4.70
C SER A 22 -18.28 8.23 -5.74
N THR A 23 -17.81 9.42 -6.07
CA THR A 23 -16.48 9.59 -6.63
C THR A 23 -15.49 9.14 -5.55
N HIS A 24 -15.09 7.86 -5.63
CA HIS A 24 -13.85 7.43 -4.99
C HIS A 24 -12.73 8.34 -5.51
N PRO A 25 -11.85 8.89 -4.65
CA PRO A 25 -10.63 9.50 -5.14
C PRO A 25 -9.90 8.40 -5.90
N SER A 26 -9.78 8.55 -7.22
CA SER A 26 -8.88 7.74 -8.01
C SER A 26 -7.44 8.19 -7.70
N GLY A 27 -6.98 7.89 -6.48
CA GLY A 27 -5.56 7.67 -6.26
C GLY A 27 -5.22 6.47 -7.12
N GLY A 28 -4.57 6.71 -8.27
CA GLY A 28 -4.20 5.65 -9.18
C GLY A 28 -3.55 4.54 -8.37
N LYS A 29 -4.08 3.31 -8.44
CA LYS A 29 -3.47 2.17 -7.78
C LYS A 29 -2.05 2.08 -8.30
N GLU A 30 -1.08 2.46 -7.48
CA GLU A 30 0.32 2.35 -7.80
C GLU A 30 0.55 0.89 -8.18
N LEU A 31 1.03 0.65 -9.41
CA LEU A 31 1.24 -0.71 -9.90
C LEU A 31 2.34 -1.35 -9.06
N MET A 32 1.91 -2.22 -8.17
CA MET A 32 2.76 -2.96 -7.24
C MET A 32 2.93 -4.38 -7.73
N ARG A 33 4.16 -4.88 -7.67
CA ARG A 33 4.46 -6.32 -7.79
C ARG A 33 5.13 -6.82 -6.53
N ASP A 34 5.08 -8.12 -6.33
CA ASP A 34 5.68 -8.76 -5.16
C ASP A 34 7.21 -8.63 -5.17
N ALA A 35 7.76 -8.42 -3.97
CA ALA A 35 9.19 -8.57 -3.71
C ALA A 35 9.49 -10.03 -3.40
N ILE A 36 10.71 -10.47 -3.68
CA ILE A 36 11.17 -11.84 -3.42
C ILE A 36 12.27 -11.83 -2.37
N ASP A 37 12.44 -12.92 -1.62
CA ASP A 37 13.53 -13.09 -0.65
C ASP A 37 13.73 -11.89 0.29
N VAL A 38 12.63 -11.32 0.78
CA VAL A 38 12.64 -10.22 1.76
C VAL A 38 12.70 -10.78 3.19
N PRO A 39 13.30 -10.06 4.15
CA PRO A 39 13.18 -10.44 5.55
C PRO A 39 11.73 -10.28 6.02
N THR A 40 11.39 -10.84 7.18
CA THR A 40 10.10 -10.60 7.84
C THR A 40 9.82 -9.09 7.94
N HIS A 41 10.84 -8.33 8.34
CA HIS A 41 10.88 -6.89 8.31
C HIS A 41 12.32 -6.39 8.36
N PHE A 42 12.53 -5.13 7.96
CA PHE A 42 13.81 -4.44 8.09
C PHE A 42 13.93 -3.76 9.45
N LEU A 43 15.16 -3.66 9.96
CA LEU A 43 15.49 -2.92 11.19
C LEU A 43 16.03 -1.54 10.87
N VAL A 44 15.98 -0.64 11.84
CA VAL A 44 16.58 0.69 11.74
C VAL A 44 18.03 0.64 12.17
N LEU A 45 18.94 1.16 11.34
CA LEU A 45 20.33 1.35 11.75
C LEU A 45 20.48 2.69 12.46
N THR A 46 20.73 2.65 13.76
CA THR A 46 20.97 3.86 14.55
C THR A 46 22.33 4.49 14.23
N PRO A 47 22.55 5.77 14.55
CA PRO A 47 23.87 6.41 14.40
C PRO A 47 24.99 5.74 15.20
N ARG A 48 24.64 4.97 16.25
CA ARG A 48 25.59 4.20 17.06
C ARG A 48 25.94 2.83 16.44
N GLY A 49 25.40 2.51 15.26
CA GLY A 49 25.62 1.23 14.58
C GLY A 49 24.76 0.09 15.09
N THR A 50 23.83 0.34 16.03
CA THR A 50 22.93 -0.68 16.58
C THR A 50 21.69 -0.81 15.70
N ALA A 51 21.24 -2.05 15.49
CA ALA A 51 19.98 -2.38 14.84
C ALA A 51 18.83 -2.33 15.87
N VAL A 52 17.77 -1.59 15.57
CA VAL A 52 16.59 -1.49 16.45
C VAL A 52 15.31 -1.65 15.65
N GLU A 53 14.23 -2.01 16.35
CA GLU A 53 12.91 -2.15 15.73
C GLU A 53 12.41 -0.81 15.16
N PRO A 54 11.70 -0.84 14.02
CA PRO A 54 10.95 0.30 13.53
C PRO A 54 9.89 0.74 14.55
N VAL A 55 9.62 2.04 14.57
CA VAL A 55 8.60 2.64 15.43
C VAL A 55 7.66 3.49 14.58
N PRO A 56 6.36 3.55 14.90
CA PRO A 56 5.40 4.40 14.19
C PRO A 56 5.82 5.87 14.12
N GLY A 57 5.35 6.57 13.08
CA GLY A 57 5.41 8.03 12.96
C GLY A 57 6.33 8.59 11.88
N SER A 58 7.48 7.96 11.58
CA SER A 58 8.28 8.36 10.41
C SER A 58 9.20 7.27 9.89
N CYS A 59 9.32 7.21 8.56
CA CYS A 59 10.25 6.34 7.85
C CYS A 59 11.69 6.65 8.26
N LYS A 60 12.38 5.64 8.80
CA LYS A 60 13.77 5.77 9.23
C LYS A 60 14.73 5.44 8.09
N ASN A 61 15.96 5.95 8.20
CA ASN A 61 16.98 5.79 7.18
C ASN A 61 18.38 5.71 7.81
N PRO A 62 19.23 4.76 7.40
CA PRO A 62 18.93 3.61 6.54
C PRO A 62 18.18 2.51 7.32
N LEU A 63 17.51 1.63 6.56
CA LEU A 63 17.04 0.35 7.11
C LEU A 63 18.01 -0.76 6.74
N ILE A 64 18.01 -1.85 7.50
CA ILE A 64 18.90 -2.99 7.32
C ILE A 64 18.16 -4.32 7.34
N ASP A 65 18.59 -5.24 6.50
CA ASP A 65 18.17 -6.63 6.54
C ASP A 65 18.83 -7.33 7.74
N PRO A 66 18.07 -7.86 8.70
CA PRO A 66 18.65 -8.51 9.87
C PRO A 66 19.40 -9.79 9.53
N ARG A 67 19.15 -10.41 8.37
CA ARG A 67 19.75 -11.69 7.96
C ARG A 67 21.20 -11.54 7.50
N ASP A 68 21.53 -10.43 6.84
CA ASP A 68 22.85 -10.23 6.21
C ASP A 68 23.38 -8.79 6.24
N GLN A 69 22.74 -7.90 7.00
CA GLN A 69 23.14 -6.50 7.19
C GLN A 69 23.04 -5.64 5.92
N THR A 70 22.35 -6.10 4.87
CA THR A 70 22.13 -5.31 3.67
C THR A 70 21.40 -4.01 3.98
N LYS A 71 21.99 -2.88 3.59
CA LYS A 71 21.43 -1.54 3.82
C LYS A 71 20.54 -1.12 2.65
N ILE A 72 19.35 -0.62 2.97
CA ILE A 72 18.46 0.04 2.01
C ILE A 72 18.30 1.52 2.39
N VAL A 73 18.21 2.38 1.39
CA VAL A 73 18.30 3.84 1.58
C VAL A 73 16.99 4.50 1.15
N LEU A 74 16.41 5.30 2.04
CA LEU A 74 15.17 6.03 1.78
C LEU A 74 15.38 7.02 0.62
N VAL A 75 14.48 6.98 -0.36
CA VAL A 75 14.45 7.92 -1.50
C VAL A 75 13.38 8.98 -1.26
N ARG A 76 12.18 8.57 -0.86
CA ARG A 76 11.06 9.43 -0.48
C ARG A 76 10.17 8.70 0.52
N SER A 77 9.35 9.46 1.24
CA SER A 77 8.28 8.95 2.09
C SER A 77 6.98 9.65 1.76
N SER A 78 5.87 8.95 1.89
CA SER A 78 4.52 9.50 1.76
C SER A 78 3.62 8.73 2.72
N GLU A 79 2.97 9.47 3.62
CA GLU A 79 2.21 8.86 4.72
C GLU A 79 3.10 7.87 5.50
N ASP A 80 2.61 6.67 5.80
CA ASP A 80 3.35 5.61 6.49
C ASP A 80 4.14 4.69 5.52
N ARG A 81 4.37 5.15 4.29
CA ARG A 81 5.08 4.38 3.24
C ARG A 81 6.43 5.01 2.92
N GLY A 82 7.47 4.19 2.94
CA GLY A 82 8.82 4.56 2.56
C GLY A 82 9.24 3.86 1.28
N TYR A 83 9.85 4.62 0.37
CA TYR A 83 10.28 4.15 -0.94
C TYR A 83 11.80 4.07 -0.91
N TYR A 84 12.33 2.86 -0.87
CA TYR A 84 13.75 2.62 -0.63
C TYR A 84 14.46 2.14 -1.89
N ARG A 85 15.68 2.66 -2.06
CA ARG A 85 16.65 2.11 -3.00
C ARG A 85 17.32 0.92 -2.32
N VAL A 86 17.47 -0.16 -3.08
CA VAL A 86 18.16 -1.37 -2.64
C VAL A 86 19.42 -1.58 -3.47
N PRO A 87 20.43 -2.32 -2.97
CA PRO A 87 21.57 -2.72 -3.79
C PRO A 87 21.13 -3.56 -5.00
N PRO A 88 21.82 -3.49 -6.15
CA PRO A 88 21.48 -4.26 -7.34
C PRO A 88 21.39 -5.77 -7.05
N GLY A 89 20.40 -6.44 -7.66
CA GLY A 89 20.21 -7.88 -7.52
C GLY A 89 19.50 -8.32 -6.22
N ARG A 90 19.05 -7.38 -5.40
CA ARG A 90 18.38 -7.66 -4.12
C ARG A 90 16.86 -7.54 -4.23
N TYR A 91 16.18 -8.45 -3.54
CA TYR A 91 14.72 -8.45 -3.34
C TYR A 91 13.87 -8.48 -4.62
N GLY A 92 14.48 -8.80 -5.75
CA GLY A 92 13.85 -8.72 -7.07
C GLY A 92 13.60 -7.30 -7.56
N VAL A 93 14.19 -6.25 -6.97
CA VAL A 93 14.04 -4.86 -7.43
C VAL A 93 14.94 -4.61 -8.65
N GLY A 94 14.35 -4.11 -9.74
CA GLY A 94 15.04 -3.82 -10.99
C GLY A 94 15.47 -2.35 -11.13
N GLY A 95 16.04 -2.04 -12.30
CA GLY A 95 16.36 -0.67 -12.68
C GLY A 95 15.09 0.19 -12.81
N GLY A 96 15.08 1.35 -12.16
CA GLY A 96 13.93 2.26 -12.18
C GLY A 96 12.80 1.86 -11.24
N GLU A 97 13.07 0.99 -10.26
CA GLU A 97 12.12 0.56 -9.25
C GLU A 97 12.61 0.87 -7.84
N LEU A 98 11.68 0.87 -6.89
CA LEU A 98 11.94 1.06 -5.46
C LEU A 98 11.25 -0.05 -4.67
N LEU A 99 11.86 -0.42 -3.56
CA LEU A 99 11.23 -1.28 -2.56
C LEU A 99 10.32 -0.43 -1.69
N LEU A 100 9.06 -0.81 -1.60
CA LEU A 100 8.07 -0.13 -0.78
C LEU A 100 7.98 -0.83 0.57
N VAL A 101 8.13 -0.05 1.63
CA VAL A 101 8.19 -0.55 3.01
C VAL A 101 7.25 0.27 3.89
N GLU A 102 6.48 -0.42 4.73
CA GLU A 102 5.66 0.20 5.78
C GLU A 102 6.56 0.71 6.91
N CYS A 103 6.48 2.00 7.23
CA CYS A 103 7.48 2.67 8.05
C CYS A 103 7.42 2.31 9.54
N GLY A 104 6.23 2.00 10.05
CA GLY A 104 6.04 1.63 11.45
C GLY A 104 6.53 0.23 11.80
N THR A 105 6.62 -0.67 10.81
CA THR A 105 6.92 -2.10 11.03
C THR A 105 8.16 -2.58 10.30
N GLY A 106 8.63 -1.85 9.28
CA GLY A 106 9.70 -2.28 8.40
C GLY A 106 9.29 -3.41 7.43
N ARG A 107 7.99 -3.74 7.34
CA ARG A 107 7.50 -4.81 6.47
C ARG A 107 7.49 -4.34 5.02
N VAL A 108 7.89 -5.24 4.12
CA VAL A 108 7.80 -4.99 2.69
C VAL A 108 6.36 -5.08 2.23
N MET A 109 5.92 -4.05 1.51
CA MET A 109 4.61 -4.00 0.88
C MET A 109 4.66 -4.44 -0.58
N GLY A 110 5.80 -4.24 -1.25
CA GLY A 110 6.02 -4.66 -2.64
C GLY A 110 7.09 -3.83 -3.35
N ILE A 111 7.06 -3.84 -4.67
CA ILE A 111 7.96 -3.10 -5.55
C ILE A 111 7.14 -2.17 -6.44
N VAL A 112 7.60 -0.94 -6.56
CA VAL A 112 6.94 0.13 -7.32
C VAL A 112 7.90 0.75 -8.33
N LYS A 113 7.35 1.36 -9.39
CA LYS A 113 8.14 2.18 -10.31
C LYS A 113 8.59 3.47 -9.61
N ARG A 114 9.79 3.93 -9.95
CA ARG A 114 10.40 5.14 -9.38
C ARG A 114 9.64 6.40 -9.79
#